data_AF-A0A496V469-F1
#
_entry.id   AF-A0A496V469-F1
#
_cell.length_a   1.000
_cell.length_b   1.000
_cell.length_c   1.000
_cell.angle_alpha   90.00
_cell.angle_beta   90.00
_cell.angle_gamma   90.00
#
_symmetry.space_group_name_H-M   'P 1'
#
loop_
_entity.id
_entity.type
_entity.pdbx_description
1 polymer ?
#
loop_
_entity_poly.entity_id
_entity_poly.type
_entity_poly.pdbx_seq_one_letter_code
_entity_poly.pdbx_strand_id
1 'polypeptide(L)' 'MTTENTHTVDPNLLEQAKQLGGHQTELETLNEALKEYIRWRKQIEAIQHFGTVDFDPAFLAEMDRRSQAR' A
#
# COMPACT_ATOMS: atom_id res chain seq x y z
N MET A 1 -8.94 16.15 26.48
CA MET A 1 -7.47 15.99 26.56
C MET A 1 -6.94 16.30 25.18
N THR A 2 -6.40 17.51 25.00
CA THR A 2 -5.74 17.90 23.74
C THR A 2 -4.37 17.24 23.76
N THR A 3 -4.22 16.13 23.03
CA THR A 3 -2.92 15.50 22.85
C THR A 3 -2.08 16.43 21.99
N GLU A 4 -1.15 17.16 22.60
CA GLU A 4 -0.11 17.85 21.85
C GLU A 4 0.82 16.79 21.25
N ASN A 5 0.53 16.41 20.00
CA ASN A 5 1.35 15.50 19.21
C ASN A 5 2.54 16.28 18.65
N THR A 6 3.59 16.47 19.45
CA THR A 6 4.87 16.95 18.94
C THR A 6 5.60 15.78 18.31
N HIS A 7 5.36 15.53 17.03
CA HIS A 7 6.16 14.63 16.20
C HIS A 7 7.13 15.46 15.38
N THR A 8 8.43 15.30 15.65
CA THR A 8 9.47 15.94 14.85
C THR A 8 9.64 15.18 13.55
N VAL A 9 9.21 15.79 12.45
CA VAL A 9 9.36 15.30 11.08
C VAL A 9 10.47 16.10 10.41
N ASP A 10 11.29 15.45 9.59
CA ASP A 10 12.28 16.17 8.78
C ASP A 10 11.55 17.13 7.81
N PRO A 11 11.77 18.45 7.91
CA PRO A 11 11.07 19.42 7.09
C PRO A 11 11.36 19.26 5.59
N ASN A 12 12.55 18.77 5.21
CA ASN A 12 12.87 18.54 3.81
C ASN A 12 12.11 17.35 3.24
N LEU A 13 11.88 16.31 4.04
CA LEU A 13 11.06 15.17 3.62
C LEU A 13 9.58 15.56 3.53
N LEU A 14 9.09 16.36 4.48
CA LEU A 14 7.71 16.83 4.48
C LEU A 14 7.42 17.72 3.26
N GLU A 15 8.32 18.65 2.93
CA GLU A 15 8.15 19.52 1.75
C GLU A 15 8.20 18.72 0.44
N GLN A 16 9.12 17.75 0.33
CA GLN A 16 9.17 16.86 -0.84
C GLN A 16 7.88 16.05 -0.98
N ALA A 17 7.39 15.45 0.10
CA ALA A 17 6.14 14.69 0.09
C ALA A 17 4.94 15.59 -0.26
N LYS A 18 4.93 16.82 0.24
CA LYS A 18 3.88 17.81 -0.05
C LYS A 18 3.86 18.19 -1.53
N GLN A 19 5.03 18.45 -2.12
CA GLN A 19 5.17 18.77 -3.54
C GLN A 19 4.80 17.60 -4.45
N LEU A 20 5.29 16.39 -4.13
CA LEU A 20 5.00 15.18 -4.90
C LEU A 20 3.54 14.75 -4.81
N GLY A 21 2.93 14.85 -3.62
CA GLY A 21 1.52 14.52 -3.38
C GLY A 21 0.54 15.63 -3.77
N GLY A 22 1.03 16.84 -4.06
CA GLY A 22 0.18 17.99 -4.40
C GLY A 22 -0.68 18.48 -3.23
N HIS A 23 -0.26 18.24 -1.99
CA HIS A 23 -1.04 18.53 -0.79
C HIS A 23 -0.91 20.00 -0.36
N GLN A 24 -1.99 20.55 0.18
CA GLN A 24 -2.01 21.95 0.62
C GLN A 24 -1.48 22.10 2.05
N THR A 25 -1.70 21.08 2.88
CA THR A 25 -1.36 21.12 4.31
C THR A 25 -0.39 20.01 4.71
N GLU A 26 0.37 20.26 5.77
CA GLU A 26 1.27 19.27 6.37
C GLU A 26 0.51 18.05 6.90
N LEU A 27 -0.64 18.28 7.54
CA LEU A 27 -1.49 17.21 8.07
C LEU A 27 -2.01 16.29 6.95
N GLU A 28 -2.45 16.86 5.84
CA GLU A 28 -2.86 16.09 4.66
C GLU A 28 -1.69 15.26 4.12
N THR A 29 -0.52 15.89 3.95
CA THR A 29 0.70 15.23 3.49
C THR A 29 1.09 14.05 4.39
N LEU A 30 1.08 14.26 5.72
CA LEU A 30 1.43 13.23 6.69
C LEU A 30 0.42 12.08 6.69
N ASN A 31 -0.89 12.40 6.63
CA ASN A 31 -1.93 11.39 6.61
C ASN A 31 -1.86 10.52 5.35
N GLU A 32 -1.66 11.12 4.17
CA GLU A 32 -1.53 10.35 2.94
C GLU A 32 -0.23 9.54 2.90
N ALA A 33 0.90 10.11 3.30
CA ALA A 33 2.17 9.39 3.39
C ALA A 33 2.06 8.14 4.31
N LEU A 34 1.37 8.26 5.45
CA LEU A 34 1.12 7.13 6.34
C LEU A 34 0.20 6.08 5.71
N LYS A 35 -0.86 6.49 5.01
CA LYS A 35 -1.76 5.55 4.29
C LYS A 35 -1.02 4.78 3.21
N GLU A 36 -0.18 5.46 2.43
CA GLU A 36 0.63 4.84 1.39
C GLU A 36 1.66 3.88 1.98
N TYR A 37 2.37 4.28 3.02
CA TYR A 37 3.32 3.42 3.72
C TYR A 37 2.65 2.14 4.22
N ILE A 38 1.50 2.25 4.90
CA ILE A 38 0.75 1.09 5.39
C ILE A 38 0.31 0.19 4.22
N ARG A 39 -0.20 0.78 3.14
CA ARG A 39 -0.65 0.04 1.95
C ARG A 39 0.50 -0.74 1.32
N TRP A 40 1.64 -0.10 1.14
CA TRP A 40 2.85 -0.72 0.60
C TRP A 40 3.31 -1.89 1.48
N ARG A 41 3.32 -1.74 2.80
CA ARG A 41 3.70 -2.82 3.73
C ARG A 41 2.73 -4.01 3.66
N LYS A 42 1.43 -3.76 3.56
CA LYS A 42 0.42 -4.83 3.37
C LYS A 42 0.57 -5.55 2.03
N GLN A 43 0.92 -4.84 0.96
CA GLN A 43 1.20 -5.46 -0.34
C GLN A 43 2.45 -6.34 -0.29
N ILE A 44 3.52 -5.89 0.36
CA ILE A 44 4.73 -6.71 0.56
C ILE A 44 4.39 -7.98 1.35
N GLU A 45 3.61 -7.87 2.43
CA GLU A 45 3.16 -9.02 3.21
C GLU A 45 2.36 -10.00 2.34
N ALA A 46 1.44 -9.52 1.50
CA ALA A 46 0.71 -10.36 0.56
C ALA A 46 1.64 -11.10 -0.43
N ILE A 47 2.72 -10.47 -0.87
CA ILE A 47 3.73 -11.12 -1.74
C ILE A 47 4.47 -12.24 -0.99
N GLN A 48 4.67 -12.14 0.32
CA GLN A 48 5.31 -13.23 1.10
C GLN A 48 4.48 -14.51 1.11
N HIS A 49 3.18 -14.42 0.87
CA HIS A 49 2.28 -15.56 0.73
C HIS A 49 2.14 -16.05 -0.72
N PHE A 50 2.85 -15.44 -1.67
CA PHE A 50 2.84 -15.90 -3.06
C PHE A 50 3.51 -17.27 -3.15
N GLY A 51 2.85 -18.25 -3.77
CA GLY A 51 3.32 -19.64 -3.84
C GLY A 51 3.03 -20.50 -2.61
N THR A 52 2.45 -19.95 -1.54
CA THR A 52 1.92 -20.73 -0.40
C THR A 52 0.42 -21.04 -0.53
N VAL A 53 -0.23 -20.52 -1.57
CA VAL A 53 -1.64 -20.78 -1.85
C VAL A 53 -1.76 -22.08 -2.64
N ASP A 54 -2.31 -23.10 -2.00
CA ASP A 54 -2.65 -24.36 -2.65
C ASP A 54 -4.02 -24.22 -3.33
N PHE A 55 -4.04 -24.29 -4.67
CA PHE A 55 -5.25 -24.14 -5.45
C PHE A 55 -5.88 -25.51 -5.70
N ASP A 56 -7.20 -25.59 -5.57
CA ASP A 56 -7.93 -26.81 -5.93
C ASP A 56 -7.62 -27.20 -7.39
N PRO A 57 -7.19 -28.44 -7.67
CA PRO A 57 -6.90 -28.90 -9.01
C PRO A 57 -8.05 -28.71 -10.01
N ALA A 58 -9.31 -28.82 -9.56
CA ALA A 58 -10.49 -28.59 -10.39
C ALA A 58 -10.61 -27.12 -10.82
N PHE A 59 -10.24 -26.19 -9.93
CA PHE A 59 -10.20 -24.77 -10.25
C PHE A 59 -9.12 -24.46 -11.30
N LEU A 60 -7.93 -25.06 -11.16
CA LEU A 60 -6.84 -24.91 -12.14
C LEU A 60 -7.23 -25.46 -13.53
N ALA A 61 -7.89 -26.61 -13.58
CA ALA A 61 -8.36 -27.21 -14.84
C ALA A 61 -9.40 -26.34 -15.56
N GLU A 62 -10.34 -25.72 -14.82
CA GLU A 62 -11.31 -24.79 -15.41
C GLU A 62 -10.64 -23.51 -15.91
N MET A 63 -9.61 -23.00 -15.22
CA MET A 63 -8.86 -21.84 -15.68
C MET A 63 -8.09 -22.11 -16.98
N ASP A 64 -7.41 -23.25 -17.08
CA ASP A 64 -6.67 -23.64 -18.29
C ASP A 64 -7.61 -23.82 -19.49
N ARG A 65 -8.76 -24.46 -19.28
CA ARG A 65 -9.80 -24.60 -20.32
C ARG A 65 -10.27 -23.24 -20.87
N ARG A 66 -10.38 -22.22 -20.00
CA ARG A 66 -10.80 -20.87 -20.39
C ARG A 66 -9.70 -20.09 -21.13
N SER A 67 -8.43 -20.35 -20.84
CA SER A 67 -7.30 -19.66 -21.49
C SER A 67 -7.10 -20.15 -22.93
N GLN A 68 -7.34 -21.44 -23.17
CA GLN A 68 -7.24 -22.11 -24.48
C GLN A 68 -8.45 -21.83 -25.40
N ALA A 69 -9.52 -21.23 -24.88
CA ALA A 69 -10.73 -20.91 -25.66
C ALA A 69 -10.63 -19.61 -26.48
N ARG A 70 -9.41 -19.11 -26.73
CA ARG A 70 -9.14 -17.90 -27.52
C ARG A 70 -8.39 -18.21 -28.80
#